data_AF-A0A5Q6S3W7-F1
#
_entry.id   AF-A0A5Q6S3W7-F1
#
_cell.length_a   1.000
_cell.length_b   1.000
_cell.length_c   1.000
_cell.angle_alpha   90.00
_cell.angle_beta   90.00
_cell.angle_gamma   90.00
#
_symmetry.space_group_name_H-M   'P 1'
#
loop_
_entity.id
_entity.type
_entity.pdbx_description
1 polymer ?
#
loop_
_entity_poly.entity_id
_entity_poly.type
_entity_poly.pdbx_seq_one_letter_code
_entity_poly.pdbx_strand_id
1 'polypeptide(L)'
;MFIVDGDRAPYEQVVRGQAAPELGDHLSLLPQGQYDPASSTFGWTFDASYGLVSVGNGYFYGASGGRVVEDGVTKQTGALDLYRWTGAVPTPFEKVR
;
A
#
# COMPACT_ATOMS: atom_id res chain seq x y z
N MET A 1 2.70 3.30 0.13
CA MET A 1 2.00 2.22 -0.60
C MET A 1 2.38 2.32 -2.08
N PHE A 2 2.80 1.22 -2.70
CA PHE A 2 3.05 1.11 -4.16
C PHE A 2 2.12 0.04 -4.74
N ILE A 3 1.92 0.05 -6.06
CA ILE A 3 1.00 -0.85 -6.76
C ILE A 3 1.78 -1.63 -7.82
N VAL A 4 1.50 -2.93 -7.96
CA VAL A 4 1.97 -3.74 -9.09
C VAL A 4 1.23 -3.31 -10.36
N ASP A 5 1.96 -3.08 -11.43
CA ASP A 5 1.40 -2.80 -12.74
C ASP A 5 0.83 -4.09 -13.36
N GLY A 6 -0.50 -4.23 -13.32
CA GLY A 6 -1.21 -5.38 -13.85
C GLY A 6 -1.31 -5.42 -15.38
N ASP A 7 -0.99 -4.33 -16.08
CA ASP A 7 -1.02 -4.27 -17.55
C ASP A 7 0.29 -4.79 -18.16
N ARG A 8 1.32 -5.03 -17.33
CA ARG A 8 2.62 -5.54 -17.74
C ARG A 8 2.76 -6.99 -17.34
N ALA A 9 3.08 -7.84 -18.32
CA ALA A 9 3.43 -9.22 -18.05
C ALA A 9 4.67 -9.28 -17.13
N PRO A 10 4.77 -10.30 -16.25
CA PRO A 10 6.01 -10.60 -15.56
C PRO A 10 7.16 -10.80 -16.55
N TYR A 11 8.38 -10.48 -16.12
CA TYR A 11 9.57 -10.64 -16.95
C TYR A 11 10.74 -11.23 -16.15
N GLU A 12 11.55 -12.03 -16.81
CA GLU A 12 12.68 -12.71 -16.17
C GLU A 12 13.85 -11.72 -15.94
N GLN A 13 14.40 -11.73 -14.73
CA GLN A 13 15.59 -10.96 -14.37
C GLN A 13 16.33 -11.62 -13.20
N VAL A 14 17.58 -11.21 -12.94
CA VAL A 14 18.30 -11.60 -11.72
C VAL A 14 17.60 -11.03 -10.49
N VAL A 15 17.23 -11.91 -9.56
CA VAL A 15 16.68 -11.55 -8.25
C VAL A 15 17.80 -11.00 -7.36
N ARG A 16 17.67 -9.74 -6.97
CA ARG A 16 18.68 -9.08 -6.12
C ARG A 16 18.56 -9.57 -4.67
N GLY A 17 19.69 -9.62 -3.97
CA GLY A 17 19.76 -9.96 -2.54
C GLY A 17 19.88 -11.45 -2.22
N GLN A 18 19.88 -12.34 -3.23
CA GLN A 18 20.14 -13.77 -3.05
C GLN A 18 21.64 -14.04 -2.84
N ALA A 19 21.97 -15.12 -2.14
CA ALA A 19 23.36 -15.52 -1.84
C ALA A 19 24.15 -15.93 -3.09
N ALA A 20 23.45 -16.50 -4.08
CA ALA A 20 23.96 -16.77 -5.42
C ALA A 20 23.03 -16.10 -6.45
N PRO A 21 23.52 -15.75 -7.65
CA PRO A 21 22.67 -15.19 -8.70
C PRO A 21 21.59 -16.18 -9.13
N GLU A 22 20.33 -15.76 -9.04
CA GLU A 22 19.16 -16.55 -9.43
C GLU A 22 18.29 -15.72 -10.37
N LEU A 23 17.76 -16.38 -11.41
CA LEU A 23 16.75 -15.79 -12.29
C LEU A 23 15.36 -16.04 -11.72
N GLY A 24 14.47 -15.06 -11.89
CA GLY A 24 13.08 -15.20 -11.50
C GLY A 24 12.20 -14.14 -12.16
N ASP A 25 10.90 -14.40 -12.13
CA ASP A 25 9.89 -13.47 -12.63
C ASP A 25 9.80 -12.24 -11.73
N HIS A 26 9.95 -11.08 -12.35
CA HIS A 26 9.78 -9.78 -11.71
C HIS A 26 8.46 -9.16 -12.12
N LEU A 27 7.79 -8.56 -11.14
CA LEU A 27 6.60 -7.75 -11.35
C LEU A 27 7.01 -6.29 -11.49
N SER A 28 6.42 -5.60 -12.47
CA SER A 28 6.60 -4.17 -12.62
C SER A 28 5.77 -3.42 -11.58
N LEU A 29 6.30 -2.30 -11.06
CA LEU A 29 5.51 -1.38 -10.24
C LEU A 29 4.92 -0.28 -11.13
N LEU A 30 3.69 0.11 -10.82
CA LEU A 30 2.96 1.15 -11.53
C LEU A 30 3.66 2.51 -11.32
N PRO A 31 4.06 3.24 -12.38
CA PRO A 31 4.76 4.51 -12.27
C PRO A 31 3.79 5.67 -12.00
N GLN A 32 3.01 5.57 -10.92
CA GLN A 32 2.00 6.56 -10.51
C GLN A 32 2.10 6.88 -9.02
N GLY A 33 1.72 8.11 -8.67
CA GLY A 33 1.88 8.65 -7.34
C GLY A 33 3.08 9.60 -7.25
N GLN A 34 3.66 9.69 -6.06
CA GLN A 34 4.90 10.41 -5.79
C GLN A 34 6.10 9.54 -6.10
N TYR A 35 7.09 10.12 -6.78
CA TYR A 35 8.38 9.47 -6.99
C TYR A 35 9.26 9.60 -5.74
N ASP A 36 9.79 8.47 -5.25
CA ASP A 36 10.83 8.44 -4.24
C ASP A 36 12.20 8.17 -4.89
N PRO A 37 13.15 9.14 -4.87
CA PRO A 37 14.45 8.95 -5.48
C PRO A 37 15.32 7.93 -4.75
N ALA A 38 15.10 7.69 -3.45
CA ALA A 38 15.91 6.76 -2.67
C ALA A 38 15.67 5.30 -3.08
N SER A 39 14.40 4.94 -3.33
CA SER A 39 14.00 3.61 -3.82
C SER A 39 13.76 3.55 -5.33
N SER A 40 13.85 4.69 -6.04
CA SER A 40 13.50 4.81 -7.47
C SER A 40 12.11 4.23 -7.80
N THR A 41 11.15 4.41 -6.90
CA THR A 41 9.80 3.82 -6.97
C THR A 41 8.73 4.90 -6.84
N PHE A 42 7.54 4.66 -7.40
CA PHE A 42 6.38 5.54 -7.26
C PHE A 42 5.38 4.98 -6.24
N GLY A 43 4.70 5.86 -5.52
CA GLY A 43 3.64 5.44 -4.61
C GLY A 43 2.89 6.57 -3.94
N TRP A 44 2.02 6.21 -3.00
CA TRP A 44 1.17 7.13 -2.27
C TRP A 44 1.34 6.98 -0.76
N THR A 45 0.99 8.04 -0.04
CA THR A 45 0.93 8.08 1.42
C THR A 45 -0.48 7.72 1.87
N PHE A 46 -0.61 6.54 2.46
CA PHE A 46 -1.86 6.07 3.06
C PHE A 46 -1.54 5.08 4.18
N ASP A 47 -2.20 5.24 5.33
CA ASP A 47 -2.10 4.31 6.44
C ASP A 47 -3.25 3.30 6.40
N ALA A 48 -2.90 2.06 6.09
CA ALA A 48 -3.73 0.89 6.27
C ALA A 48 -2.83 -0.25 6.76
N SER A 49 -1.97 0.06 7.74
CA SER A 49 -0.86 -0.81 8.18
C SER A 49 -1.34 -2.17 8.70
N TYR A 50 -2.61 -2.30 9.07
CA TYR A 50 -3.20 -3.53 9.59
C TYR A 50 -4.03 -4.31 8.56
N GLY A 51 -4.14 -3.81 7.33
CA GLY A 51 -4.86 -4.47 6.24
C GLY A 51 -5.62 -3.50 5.35
N LEU A 52 -5.66 -3.84 4.07
CA LEU A 52 -6.44 -3.14 3.06
C LEU A 52 -7.11 -4.20 2.18
N VAL A 53 -8.44 -4.23 2.13
CA VAL A 53 -9.18 -5.21 1.33
C VAL A 53 -10.12 -4.51 0.36
N SER A 54 -10.09 -4.92 -0.91
CA SER A 54 -11.04 -4.43 -1.90
C SER A 54 -12.41 -5.07 -1.67
N VAL A 55 -13.46 -4.26 -1.80
CA VAL A 55 -14.86 -4.72 -1.83
C VAL A 55 -15.51 -4.51 -3.20
N GLY A 56 -14.69 -4.25 -4.23
CA GLY A 56 -15.13 -4.01 -5.60
C GLY A 56 -15.47 -2.53 -5.89
N ASN A 57 -15.66 -2.20 -7.18
CA ASN A 57 -16.05 -0.86 -7.65
C ASN A 57 -15.14 0.29 -7.18
N GLY A 58 -13.86 0.02 -6.92
CA GLY A 58 -12.91 1.01 -6.41
C GLY A 58 -13.07 1.32 -4.92
N TYR A 59 -13.81 0.52 -4.15
CA TYR A 59 -13.96 0.68 -2.71
C TYR A 59 -13.12 -0.33 -1.93
N PHE A 60 -12.67 0.09 -0.76
CA PHE A 60 -11.76 -0.67 0.10
C PHE A 60 -12.07 -0.44 1.57
N TYR A 61 -12.01 -1.49 2.39
CA TYR A 61 -11.88 -1.32 3.84
C TYR A 61 -10.41 -1.21 4.20
N GLY A 62 -10.03 -0.11 4.87
CA GLY A 62 -8.70 0.12 5.43
C GLY A 62 -8.72 -0.04 6.95
N ALA A 63 -7.83 -0.87 7.47
CA ALA A 63 -7.65 -1.09 8.90
C ALA A 63 -6.55 -0.16 9.45
N SER A 64 -6.91 0.66 10.44
CA SER A 64 -5.99 1.51 11.18
C SER A 64 -5.94 1.11 12.65
N GLY A 65 -4.83 1.42 13.29
CA GLY A 65 -4.62 1.20 14.71
C GLY A 65 -4.32 2.51 15.41
N GLY A 66 -4.58 2.54 16.71
CA GLY A 66 -4.36 3.72 17.52
C GLY A 66 -4.08 3.37 18.96
N ARG A 67 -3.92 4.41 19.77
CA ARG A 67 -3.79 4.29 21.22
C ARG A 67 -4.75 5.26 21.88
N VAL A 68 -5.35 4.83 22.97
CA VAL A 68 -6.17 5.66 23.84
C VAL A 68 -5.68 5.52 25.27
N VAL A 69 -5.69 6.61 26.04
CA VAL A 69 -5.43 6.57 27.47
C VAL A 69 -6.77 6.65 28.19
N GLU A 70 -7.10 5.60 28.93
CA GLU A 70 -8.31 5.50 29.74
C GLU A 70 -7.92 5.15 31.17
N ASP A 71 -8.33 5.97 32.14
CA ASP A 71 -8.00 5.82 33.56
C ASP A 71 -6.50 5.68 33.85
N GLY A 72 -5.68 6.43 33.10
CA GLY A 72 -4.22 6.40 33.21
C GLY A 72 -3.56 5.17 32.56
N VAL A 73 -4.34 4.27 31.95
CA VAL A 73 -3.84 3.08 31.25
C VAL A 73 -3.84 3.32 29.74
N THR A 74 -2.70 3.05 29.09
CA THR A 74 -2.63 3.07 27.62
C THR A 74 -3.22 1.78 27.05
N LYS A 75 -4.30 1.91 26.29
CA LYS A 75 -4.97 0.82 25.56
C LYS A 75 -4.69 0.96 24.06
N GLN A 76 -4.66 -0.15 23.34
CA GLN A 76 -4.60 -0.15 21.87
C GLN A 76 -6.02 -0.11 21.30
N THR A 77 -6.22 0.59 20.19
CA THR A 77 -7.49 0.63 19.46
C THR A 77 -7.28 0.17 18.03
N GLY A 78 -8.36 -0.30 17.40
CA GLY A 78 -8.40 -0.62 15.98
C GLY A 78 -9.69 -0.07 15.37
N ALA A 79 -9.60 0.41 14.14
CA ALA A 79 -10.74 0.90 13.37
C ALA A 79 -10.72 0.33 11.95
N LEU A 80 -11.91 0.11 11.40
CA LEU A 80 -12.13 -0.23 10.00
C LEU A 80 -12.98 0.87 9.38
N ASP A 81 -12.44 1.50 8.34
CA ASP A 81 -13.11 2.56 7.62
C ASP A 81 -13.24 2.20 6.14
N LEU A 82 -14.36 2.58 5.53
CA LEU A 82 -14.58 2.42 4.10
C LEU A 82 -13.94 3.61 3.35
N TYR A 83 -13.20 3.31 2.30
CA TYR A 83 -12.54 4.27 1.43
C TYR A 83 -12.91 4.03 -0.03
N ARG A 84 -12.91 5.11 -0.82
CA ARG A 84 -13.00 5.09 -2.27
C ARG A 84 -11.64 5.44 -2.86
N TRP A 85 -11.15 4.63 -3.79
CA TRP A 85 -9.96 4.91 -4.59
C TRP A 85 -10.20 6.08 -5.54
N THR A 86 -9.30 7.06 -5.50
CA THR A 86 -9.28 8.22 -6.39
C THR A 86 -7.98 8.32 -7.18
N GLY A 87 -6.91 7.67 -6.73
CA GLY A 87 -5.57 7.79 -7.32
C GLY A 87 -4.90 9.15 -7.06
N ALA A 88 -5.54 10.03 -6.29
CA ALA A 88 -5.01 11.34 -5.97
C ALA A 88 -3.68 11.29 -5.20
N VAL A 89 -2.85 12.29 -5.39
CA VAL A 89 -1.54 12.44 -4.74
C VAL A 89 -1.66 13.55 -3.68
N PRO A 90 -1.15 13.37 -2.44
CA PRO A 90 -0.37 12.23 -1.90
C PRO A 90 -1.21 11.02 -1.49
N THR A 91 -2.50 11.22 -1.18
CA THR A 91 -3.35 10.21 -0.56
C THR A 91 -4.40 9.73 -1.57
N PRO A 92 -4.42 8.45 -1.95
CA PRO A 92 -5.17 7.98 -3.11
C PRO A 92 -6.58 7.52 -2.75
N PHE A 93 -7.00 7.78 -1.51
CA PHE A 93 -8.24 7.30 -0.94
C PHE A 93 -9.00 8.45 -0.28
N GLU A 94 -10.29 8.49 -0.53
CA GLU A 94 -11.23 9.33 0.20
C GLU A 94 -12.06 8.47 1.14
N LYS A 95 -12.14 8.85 2.42
CA LYS A 95 -12.99 8.15 3.39
C LYS A 95 -14.46 8.37 3.04
N VAL A 96 -15.22 7.29 2.94
CA VAL A 96 -16.67 7.32 2.73
C VAL A 96 -17.33 7.62 4.06
N ARG A 97 -18.25 8.59 4.08
CA ARG A 97 -19.03 8.98 5.26
C ARG A 97 -20.38 8.29 5.29
#